data_AF-R9HU94-F1
#
_entry.id   AF-R9HU94-F1
#
_cell.length_a   1.000
_cell.length_b   1.000
_cell.length_c   1.000
_cell.angle_alpha   90.00
_cell.angle_beta   90.00
_cell.angle_gamma   90.00
#
_symmetry.space_group_name_H-M   'P 1'
#
loop_
_entity.id
_entity.type
_entity.pdbx_description
1 polymer ?
#
loop_
_entity_poly.entity_id
_entity_poly.type
_entity_poly.pdbx_seq_one_letter_code
_entity_poly.pdbx_strand_id
1 'polypeptide(L)' 'MISANEKMMETMPKEFKRIMYQVEAAVRSGKTRYLISSRRLKPEYERILVSAGYKVKRGLIITQISW' A
#
# COMPACT_ATOMS: atom_id res chain seq x y z
N MET A 1 13.77 -21.73 -1.44
CA MET A 1 14.45 -20.42 -1.42
C MET A 1 13.34 -19.38 -1.38
N ILE A 2 13.09 -18.78 -0.21
CA ILE A 2 12.01 -17.78 -0.07
C ILE A 2 12.49 -16.50 -0.75
N SER A 3 11.66 -15.91 -1.63
CA SER A 3 12.08 -14.70 -2.34
C SER A 3 12.22 -13.51 -1.39
N ALA A 4 13.04 -12.51 -1.76
CA ALA A 4 13.17 -11.28 -0.97
C ALA A 4 11.81 -10.62 -0.69
N ASN A 5 10.86 -10.74 -1.63
CA ASN A 5 9.49 -10.27 -1.48
C ASN A 5 8.68 -11.04 -0.44
N GLU A 6 8.79 -12.37 -0.40
CA GLU A 6 8.08 -13.18 0.59
C GLU A 6 8.60 -12.94 2.01
N LYS A 7 9.93 -12.78 2.17
CA LYS A 7 10.56 -12.44 3.46
C LYS A 7 10.23 -11.01 3.91
N MET A 8 10.13 -10.07 2.97
CA MET A 8 9.61 -8.73 3.23
C MET A 8 8.15 -8.78 3.64
N MET A 9 7.31 -9.55 2.94
CA MET A 9 5.93 -9.74 3.35
C MET A 9 5.86 -10.33 4.75
N GLU A 10 6.66 -11.33 5.11
CA GLU A 10 6.62 -11.95 6.44
C GLU A 10 6.87 -10.95 7.58
N THR A 11 7.84 -10.04 7.41
CA THR A 11 8.24 -9.02 8.39
C THR A 11 7.36 -7.76 8.41
N MET A 12 6.47 -7.57 7.44
CA MET A 12 5.58 -6.41 7.41
C MET A 12 4.54 -6.44 8.54
N PRO A 13 4.23 -5.27 9.14
CA PRO A 13 3.12 -5.14 10.06
C PRO A 13 1.80 -5.63 9.46
N LYS A 14 0.98 -6.30 10.27
CA LYS A 14 -0.34 -6.85 9.86
C LYS A 14 -1.25 -5.80 9.23
N GLU A 15 -1.16 -4.56 9.71
CA GLU A 15 -1.89 -3.42 9.16
C GLU A 15 -1.46 -3.11 7.73
N PHE A 16 -0.15 -3.05 7.46
CA PHE A 16 0.35 -2.75 6.12
C PHE A 16 0.06 -3.88 5.13
N LYS A 17 0.18 -5.15 5.56
CA LYS A 17 -0.27 -6.32 4.78
C LYS A 17 -1.72 -6.18 4.32
N ARG A 18 -2.60 -5.73 5.21
CA ARG A 18 -4.02 -5.52 4.90
C ARG A 18 -4.23 -4.41 3.87
N ILE A 19 -3.45 -3.33 3.94
CA ILE A 19 -3.49 -2.25 2.95
C ILE A 19 -3.05 -2.78 1.58
N MET A 20 -1.92 -3.48 1.52
CA MET A 20 -1.41 -4.07 0.27
C MET A 20 -2.39 -5.05 -0.35
N TYR A 21 -2.99 -5.94 0.45
CA TYR A 21 -4.03 -6.86 -0.02
C TYR A 21 -5.21 -6.13 -0.68
N GLN A 22 -5.64 -4.99 -0.12
CA GLN A 22 -6.74 -4.20 -0.70
C GLN A 22 -6.32 -3.43 -1.96
N VAL A 23 -5.08 -2.93 -2.01
CA VAL A 23 -4.50 -2.32 -3.20
C VAL A 23 -4.41 -3.35 -4.33
N GLU A 24 -3.90 -4.55 -4.07
CA GLU A 24 -3.83 -5.63 -5.06
C GLU A 24 -5.21 -6.06 -5.54
N ALA A 25 -6.19 -6.19 -4.64
CA ALA A 25 -7.57 -6.47 -5.03
C ALA A 25 -8.13 -5.37 -5.94
N ALA A 26 -7.82 -4.10 -5.67
CA ALA A 26 -8.22 -2.98 -6.52
C ALA A 26 -7.58 -3.09 -7.92
N VAL A 27 -6.28 -3.38 -8.00
CA VAL A 27 -5.55 -3.64 -9.26
C VAL A 27 -6.22 -4.77 -10.05
N ARG A 28 -6.47 -5.93 -9.41
CA ARG A 28 -7.10 -7.09 -10.07
C ARG A 28 -8.52 -6.80 -10.57
N SER A 29 -9.24 -5.89 -9.91
CA SER A 29 -10.56 -5.42 -10.35
C SER A 29 -10.54 -4.37 -11.46
N GLY A 30 -9.37 -4.09 -12.06
CA GLY A 30 -9.23 -3.12 -13.14
C GLY A 30 -9.32 -1.65 -12.71
N LYS A 31 -9.19 -1.36 -11.41
CA LYS A 31 -9.08 0.02 -10.94
C LYS A 31 -7.71 0.59 -11.32
N THR A 32 -7.56 1.90 -11.15
CA THR A 32 -6.28 2.61 -11.32
C THR A 32 -5.82 3.31 -10.03
N ARG A 33 -6.65 3.24 -8.99
CA ARG A 33 -6.38 3.83 -7.68
C ARG A 33 -7.14 3.13 -6.57
N TYR A 34 -6.63 3.31 -5.36
CA TYR A 34 -7.23 2.90 -4.10
C TYR A 34 -7.24 4.11 -3.14
N LEU A 35 -8.36 4.30 -2.45
CA LEU A 35 -8.55 5.39 -1.49
C LEU A 35 -8.56 4.81 -0.08
N ILE A 36 -7.76 5.40 0.80
CA ILE A 36 -7.68 5.02 2.22
C ILE A 36 -7.81 6.26 3.10
N SER A 37 -8.33 6.10 4.31
CA SER A 37 -8.25 7.17 5.30
C SER A 37 -6.79 7.55 5.56
N SER A 38 -6.46 8.84 5.52
CA SER A 38 -5.11 9.33 5.80
C SER A 38 -4.60 8.98 7.20
N ARG A 39 -5.51 8.72 8.15
CA ARG A 39 -5.17 8.25 9.50
C ARG A 39 -4.65 6.80 9.53
N ARG A 40 -4.97 6.01 8.51
CA ARG A 40 -4.55 4.59 8.39
C ARG A 40 -3.26 4.41 7.60
N LEU A 41 -2.84 5.41 6.84
CA LEU A 41 -1.56 5.37 6.13
C LEU A 41 -0.49 6.08 6.94
N LYS A 42 0.25 5.30 7.74
CA LYS A 42 1.40 5.80 8.48
C LYS A 42 2.51 6.26 7.54
N PRO A 43 3.35 7.25 7.93
CA PRO A 43 4.43 7.74 7.09
C PRO A 43 5.41 6.65 6.63
N GLU A 44 5.70 5.65 7.46
CA GLU A 44 6.58 4.54 7.09
C GLU A 44 6.00 3.67 5.95
N TYR A 45 4.68 3.47 5.93
CA TYR A 45 4.00 2.69 4.90
C TYR A 45 3.96 3.44 3.57
N GLU A 46 3.77 4.76 3.63
CA GLU A 46 3.84 5.64 2.47
C GLU A 46 5.21 5.57 1.79
N ARG A 47 6.30 5.59 2.57
CA ARG A 47 7.66 5.44 2.02
C ARG A 47 7.83 4.10 1.30
N ILE A 48 7.33 3.01 1.87
CA ILE A 48 7.42 1.68 1.25
C ILE A 48 6.66 1.67 -0.09
N LEU A 49 5.45 2.23 -0.12
CA LEU A 49 4.65 2.33 -1.35
C LEU A 49 5.36 3.16 -2.43
N VAL A 50 5.92 4.31 -2.07
CA VAL A 50 6.65 5.17 -3.01
C VAL A 50 7.91 4.45 -3.53
N SER A 51 8.67 3.78 -2.66
CA SER A 51 9.83 2.96 -3.07
C SER A 51 9.45 1.80 -3.99
N ALA A 52 8.24 1.27 -3.87
CA ALA A 52 7.69 0.24 -4.75
C ALA A 52 7.10 0.79 -6.06
N GLY A 53 7.16 2.11 -6.29
CA GLY A 53 6.70 2.75 -7.53
C GLY A 53 5.26 3.26 -7.51
N TYR A 54 4.54 3.13 -6.40
CA TYR A 54 3.19 3.69 -6.28
C TYR A 54 3.24 5.21 -6.14
N LYS A 55 2.26 5.88 -6.74
CA LYS A 55 2.01 7.31 -6.55
C LYS A 55 1.05 7.51 -5.38
N VAL A 56 1.53 8.15 -4.31
CA VAL A 56 0.73 8.48 -3.12
C VAL A 56 0.42 9.98 -3.11
N LYS A 57 -0.87 10.33 -3.07
CA LYS A 57 -1.35 11.71 -2.91
C LYS A 57 -2.11 11.83 -1.60
N ARG A 58 -1.47 12.44 -0.59
CA ARG A 58 -2.02 12.61 0.75
C ARG A 58 -2.99 13.79 0.80
N GLY A 59 -4.20 13.56 1.29
CA GLY A 59 -5.16 14.61 1.64
C GLY A 59 -5.41 14.64 3.15
N LEU A 60 -6.16 15.64 3.62
CA LEU A 60 -6.48 15.82 5.05
C LEU A 60 -7.21 14.62 5.65
N ILE A 61 -8.18 14.07 4.91
CA ILE A 61 -9.04 12.96 5.38
C ILE A 61 -8.74 11.67 4.62
N ILE A 62 -8.49 11.76 3.32
CA ILE A 62 -8.30 10.63 2.41
C ILE A 62 -6.94 10.75 1.74
N THR A 63 -6.24 9.62 1.65
CA THR A 63 -5.04 9.44 0.85
C THR A 63 -5.36 8.57 -0.35
N GLN A 64 -4.91 9.00 -1.52
CA GLN A 64 -5.02 8.24 -2.76
C GLN A 64 -3.70 7.51 -3.03
N ILE A 65 -3.79 6.21 -3.30
CA ILE A 65 -2.69 5.37 -3.79
C ILE A 65 -3.04 5.00 -5.23
N SER A 66 -2.14 5.26 -6.16
CA SER A 66 -2.28 4.94 -7.59
C SER A 66 -1.04 4.22 -8.08
N TRP A 67 -1.19 3.45 -9.16
CA TRP A 67 -0.12 2.68 -9.81
C TRP A 67 0.03 3.16 -11.25
#